data_AF-A0A835HXX2-F1
#
_entry.id   AF-A0A835HXX2-F1
#
_cell.length_a   1.000
_cell.length_b   1.000
_cell.length_c   1.000
_cell.angle_alpha   90.00
_cell.angle_beta   90.00
_cell.angle_gamma   90.00
#
_symmetry.space_group_name_H-M   'P 1'
#
loop_
_entity.id
_entity.type
_entity.pdbx_description
1 polymer ?
#
loop_
_entity_poly.entity_id
_entity_poly.type
_entity_poly.pdbx_seq_one_letter_code
_entity_poly.pdbx_strand_id
1 'polypeptide(L)'
;MVVWGDKELTPHRSFWRNERGRGWIRRSPISIAAAVIYMITQLSDEKKPLRDISLATGVAEGTIRNSYKDLYPYASRLIPSSFAKEDDLRNLCSP
;
A
#
# COMPACT_ATOMS: atom_id res chain seq x y z
N MET A 1 19.05 -21.15 4.29
CA MET A 1 19.46 -19.92 5.00
C MET A 1 19.88 -18.94 3.93
N VAL A 2 18.96 -18.11 3.44
CA VAL A 2 19.26 -17.15 2.36
C VAL A 2 19.59 -15.84 3.03
N VAL A 3 20.86 -15.45 2.95
CA VAL A 3 21.38 -14.16 3.42
C VAL A 3 21.00 -13.13 2.35
N TRP A 4 20.08 -12.22 2.67
CA TRP A 4 19.84 -11.00 1.89
C TRP A 4 20.50 -9.83 2.61
N GLY A 5 21.39 -9.15 1.88
CA GLY A 5 22.29 -8.14 2.39
C GLY A 5 21.62 -6.84 2.84
N ASP A 6 22.24 -6.27 3.87
CA ASP A 6 22.14 -4.92 4.41
C ASP A 6 21.67 -3.86 3.41
N LYS A 7 20.39 -3.48 3.50
CA LYS A 7 19.87 -2.11 3.75
C LYS A 7 18.40 -2.25 4.18
N GLU A 8 18.17 -2.90 5.33
CA GLU A 8 16.83 -3.01 5.88
C GLU A 8 16.35 -1.64 6.39
N LEU A 9 15.39 -1.06 5.68
CA LEU A 9 14.38 -0.17 6.29
C LEU A 9 13.62 -1.00 7.33
N THR A 10 14.19 -1.25 8.50
CA THR A 10 13.50 -1.95 9.58
C THR A 10 12.38 -1.04 10.09
N PRO A 11 11.08 -1.34 9.88
CA PRO A 11 10.06 -0.74 10.72
C PRO A 11 10.37 -1.29 12.11
N HIS A 12 10.79 -0.42 13.04
CA HIS A 12 11.10 -0.76 14.43
C HIS A 12 10.06 -1.79 14.90
N ARG A 13 10.47 -2.98 15.37
CA ARG A 13 9.63 -4.17 15.62
C ARG A 13 8.32 -3.90 16.40
N SER A 14 8.25 -2.76 17.06
CA SER A 14 7.06 -2.13 17.68
C SER A 14 5.95 -1.70 16.71
N PHE A 15 6.26 -1.46 15.42
CA PHE A 15 5.32 -1.02 14.38
C PHE A 15 4.23 -2.08 14.19
N TRP A 16 4.64 -3.31 13.88
CA TRP A 16 3.75 -4.48 13.73
C TRP A 16 3.00 -4.84 15.01
N ARG A 17 3.49 -4.44 16.19
CA ARG A 17 2.85 -4.76 17.48
C ARG A 17 1.54 -3.97 17.68
N ASN A 18 1.47 -2.73 17.19
CA ASN A 18 0.33 -1.83 17.39
C ASN A 18 -0.69 -1.87 16.25
N GLU A 19 -0.42 -2.60 15.18
CA GLU A 19 -1.35 -2.71 14.04
C GLU A 19 -2.40 -3.80 14.25
N ARG A 20 -2.16 -4.78 15.15
CA ARG A 20 -2.99 -5.99 15.39
C ARG A 20 -4.47 -5.76 15.69
N GLY A 21 -4.88 -4.53 16.00
CA GLY A 21 -6.29 -4.14 16.22
C GLY A 21 -6.94 -3.35 15.07
N ARG A 22 -6.23 -3.05 13.99
CA ARG A 22 -6.74 -2.24 12.88
C ARG A 22 -7.34 -3.14 11.81
N GLY A 23 -8.59 -2.86 11.42
CA GLY A 23 -9.45 -3.74 10.60
C GLY A 23 -8.89 -4.21 9.26
N TRP A 24 -7.79 -3.63 8.78
CA TRP A 24 -7.07 -4.06 7.60
C TRP A 24 -6.32 -5.39 7.79
N ILE A 25 -5.94 -5.80 9.01
CA ILE A 25 -5.33 -7.12 9.26
C ILE A 25 -6.33 -8.28 9.04
N ARG A 26 -7.63 -7.98 9.01
CA ARG A 26 -8.66 -8.96 8.61
C ARG A 26 -8.74 -9.14 7.09
N ARG A 27 -8.12 -8.25 6.31
CA ARG A 27 -8.01 -8.41 4.86
C ARG A 27 -6.79 -9.27 4.55
N SER A 28 -6.88 -10.02 3.46
CA SER A 28 -5.75 -10.81 2.98
C SER A 28 -4.56 -9.87 2.75
N PRO A 29 -3.34 -10.21 3.20
CA PRO A 29 -2.16 -9.38 2.98
C PRO A 29 -1.92 -9.06 1.50
N ILE A 30 -2.38 -9.94 0.62
CA ILE A 30 -2.37 -9.76 -0.84
C ILE A 30 -3.25 -8.57 -1.28
N SER A 31 -4.42 -8.39 -0.66
CA SER A 31 -5.33 -7.28 -0.98
C SER A 31 -4.78 -5.95 -0.49
N ILE A 32 -4.11 -5.95 0.66
CA ILE A 32 -3.41 -4.78 1.19
C ILE A 32 -2.28 -4.39 0.23
N ALA A 33 -1.46 -5.35 -0.19
CA ALA A 33 -0.37 -5.10 -1.15
C ALA A 33 -0.90 -4.54 -2.48
N ALA A 34 -1.99 -5.11 -3.02
CA ALA A 34 -2.62 -4.63 -4.25
C ALA A 34 -3.11 -3.17 -4.13
N ALA A 35 -3.67 -2.80 -2.98
CA ALA A 35 -4.11 -1.43 -2.71
C ALA A 35 -2.95 -0.45 -2.54
N VAL A 36 -1.84 -0.88 -1.94
CA VAL A 36 -0.60 -0.07 -1.84
C VAL A 36 0.04 0.13 -3.21
N ILE A 37 0.08 -0.90 -4.05
CA ILE A 37 0.54 -0.79 -5.44
C ILE A 37 -0.34 0.22 -6.19
N TYR A 38 -1.67 0.12 -6.03
CA TYR A 38 -2.60 1.06 -6.64
C TYR A 38 -2.35 2.51 -6.19
N MET A 39 -2.18 2.74 -4.88
CA MET A 39 -1.79 4.04 -4.33
C MET A 39 -0.54 4.59 -5.01
N ILE A 40 0.52 3.79 -5.08
CA ILE A 40 1.78 4.19 -5.68
C ILE A 40 1.63 4.49 -7.18
N THR A 41 0.90 3.65 -7.92
CA THR A 41 0.67 3.89 -9.35
C THR A 41 -0.14 5.14 -9.64
N GLN A 42 -0.98 5.58 -8.69
CA GLN A 42 -1.73 6.84 -8.82
C GLN A 42 -0.87 8.07 -8.52
N LEU A 43 0.19 7.90 -7.73
CA LEU A 43 1.20 8.92 -7.45
C LEU A 43 2.21 9.07 -8.59
N SER A 44 2.50 7.97 -9.28
CA SER A 44 3.34 7.98 -10.47
C SER A 44 2.64 8.65 -11.66
N ASP A 45 3.42 9.30 -12.52
CA ASP A 45 2.94 9.90 -13.76
C ASP A 45 2.33 8.84 -14.71
N GLU A 46 2.90 7.64 -14.70
CA GLU A 46 2.41 6.47 -15.42
C GLU A 46 1.31 5.74 -14.63
N LYS A 47 0.08 6.23 -14.78
CA LYS A 47 -1.10 5.64 -14.14
C LYS A 47 -1.40 4.27 -14.75
N LYS A 48 -1.05 3.21 -14.02
CA LYS A 48 -1.46 1.85 -14.40
C LYS A 48 -2.95 1.62 -14.16
N PRO A 49 -3.67 1.02 -15.11
CA PRO A 49 -5.08 0.73 -14.92
C PRO A 49 -5.26 -0.31 -13.81
N LEU A 50 -6.34 -0.18 -13.03
CA LEU A 50 -6.74 -1.14 -11.98
C LEU A 50 -6.77 -2.59 -12.47
N ARG A 51 -7.13 -2.79 -13.74
CA ARG A 51 -7.14 -4.09 -14.40
C ARG A 51 -5.78 -4.76 -14.40
N ASP A 52 -4.70 -4.02 -14.67
CA ASP A 52 -3.35 -4.58 -14.71
C ASP A 52 -2.88 -4.98 -13.32
N ILE A 53 -3.25 -4.21 -12.30
CA ILE A 53 -2.95 -4.52 -10.90
C ILE A 53 -3.76 -5.73 -10.44
N SER A 54 -5.03 -5.81 -10.82
CA SER A 54 -5.90 -6.97 -10.59
C SER A 54 -5.32 -8.24 -11.23
N LEU A 55 -4.85 -8.15 -12.48
CA LEU A 55 -4.20 -9.26 -13.17
C LEU A 55 -2.86 -9.66 -12.53
N ALA A 56 -2.05 -8.70 -12.12
CA ALA A 56 -0.75 -8.95 -11.49
C ALA A 56 -0.86 -9.54 -10.07
N THR A 57 -1.87 -9.12 -9.31
CA THR A 57 -2.06 -9.53 -7.90
C THR A 57 -3.08 -10.66 -7.72
N GLY A 58 -3.90 -10.94 -8.73
CA GLY A 58 -5.01 -11.90 -8.66
C GLY A 58 -6.19 -11.42 -7.79
N VAL A 59 -6.23 -10.14 -7.42
CA VAL A 59 -7.28 -9.57 -6.56
C VAL A 59 -8.32 -8.85 -7.41
N ALA A 60 -9.59 -9.13 -7.17
CA ALA A 60 -10.67 -8.44 -7.85
C ALA A 60 -10.59 -6.92 -7.66
N GLU A 61 -10.79 -6.15 -8.74
CA GLU A 61 -10.69 -4.68 -8.71
C GLU A 61 -11.58 -4.03 -7.64
N GLY A 62 -12.77 -4.59 -7.38
CA GLY A 62 -13.65 -4.12 -6.31
C GLY A 62 -13.04 -4.25 -4.92
N THR A 63 -12.29 -5.32 -4.67
CA THR A 63 -11.56 -5.54 -3.42
C THR A 63 -10.38 -4.59 -3.30
N ILE A 64 -9.67 -4.31 -4.39
CA ILE A 64 -8.58 -3.32 -4.42
C ILE A 64 -9.13 -1.94 -4.07
N ARG A 65 -10.22 -1.50 -4.71
CA ARG A 65 -10.89 -0.22 -4.40
C ARG A 65 -11.39 -0.15 -2.96
N ASN A 66 -12.00 -1.22 -2.45
CA ASN A 66 -12.45 -1.24 -1.05
C ASN A 66 -11.27 -1.13 -0.07
N SER A 67 -10.19 -1.86 -0.33
CA SER A 67 -8.99 -1.84 0.51
C SER A 67 -8.28 -0.49 0.40
N TYR A 68 -8.27 0.12 -0.79
CA TYR A 68 -7.76 1.47 -1.00
C TYR A 68 -8.53 2.51 -0.17
N LYS A 69 -9.87 2.45 -0.15
CA LYS A 69 -10.71 3.30 0.72
C LYS A 69 -10.33 3.18 2.19
N ASP A 70 -10.13 1.95 2.66
CA ASP A 70 -9.76 1.69 4.05
C ASP A 70 -8.34 2.19 4.39
N LEU A 71 -7.42 2.17 3.41
CA LEU A 71 -6.01 2.53 3.59
C LEU A 71 -5.69 4.00 3.26
N TYR A 72 -6.52 4.69 2.48
CA TYR A 72 -6.35 6.10 2.09
C TYR A 72 -6.02 7.04 3.28
N PRO A 73 -6.74 7.02 4.42
CA PRO A 73 -6.39 7.89 5.55
C PRO A 73 -5.05 7.53 6.22
N TYR A 74 -4.49 6.36 5.93
CA TYR A 74 -3.21 5.89 6.43
C TYR A 74 -2.09 5.96 5.39
N ALA A 75 -2.36 6.48 4.18
CA ALA A 75 -1.39 6.56 3.09
C ALA A 75 -0.07 7.23 3.53
N SER A 76 -0.15 8.34 4.28
CA SER A 76 1.03 9.05 4.81
C SER A 76 1.85 8.27 5.84
N ARG A 77 1.28 7.21 6.43
CA ARG A 77 1.99 6.30 7.36
C ARG A 77 2.50 5.04 6.66
N LEU A 78 1.83 4.62 5.58
CA LEU A 78 2.18 3.42 4.81
C LEU A 78 3.30 3.71 3.81
N ILE A 79 3.22 4.84 3.12
CA ILE A 79 4.21 5.24 2.13
C ILE A 79 5.29 6.02 2.87
N PRO A 80 6.53 5.51 2.94
CA PRO A 80 7.61 6.24 3.57
C PRO A 80 7.86 7.54 2.82
N SER A 81 8.24 8.59 3.54
CA SER A 81 8.59 9.91 2.97
C SER A 81 9.74 9.87 1.97
N SER A 82 10.49 8.76 1.90
CA SER A 82 11.51 8.51 0.90
C SER A 82 10.94 8.15 -0.49
N PHE A 83 9.67 7.75 -0.58
CA PHE A 83 9.04 7.32 -1.83
C PHE A 83 8.08 8.39 -2.40
N ALA A 84 7.35 9.09 -1.53
CA ALA A 84 6.46 10.18 -1.93
C ALA A 84 6.46 11.27 -0.85
N LYS A 85 6.48 12.54 -1.25
CA LYS A 85 6.34 13.66 -0.32
C LYS A 85 4.85 13.88 -0.03
N GLU A 86 4.57 14.60 1.05
CA GLU A 86 3.19 14.90 1.47
C GLU A 86 2.39 15.63 0.37
N ASP A 87 3.06 16.43 -0.48
CA ASP A 87 2.46 17.05 -1.66
C ASP A 87 2.02 16.04 -2.73
N ASP A 88 2.77 14.96 -2.95
CA ASP A 88 2.37 13.91 -3.90
C ASP A 88 1.13 13.17 -3.37
N LEU A 89 1.05 12.94 -2.06
CA LEU A 89 -0.11 12.32 -1.42
C LEU A 89 -1.40 13.15 -1.60
N ARG A 90 -1.30 14.47 -1.81
CA ARG A 90 -2.46 15.32 -2.13
C ARG A 90 -2.96 15.11 -3.56
N ASN A 91 -2.11 14.57 -4.45
CA ASN A 91 -2.48 14.19 -5.81
C ASN A 91 -3.12 12.80 -5.88
N LEU A 92 -3.15 12.02 -4.77
CA LEU A 92 -3.92 10.79 -4.73
C LEU A 92 -5.39 11.08 -4.96
N CYS A 93 -5.96 10.38 -5.94
CA CYS A 93 -7.38 10.47 -6.27
C CYS A 93 -8.22 10.05 -5.05
N SER A 94 -8.99 10.99 -4.48
CA SER A 94 -9.95 10.69 -3.42
C SER A 94 -10.90 9.58 -3.87
N PRO A 95 -11.06 8.50 -3.10
CA PRO A 95 -11.80 7.31 -3.51
C PRO A 95 -13.34 7.43 -3.45
#